data_AF-A0A3D2MFL3-F1
#
_entry.id   AF-A0A3D2MFL3-F1
#
_cell.length_a   1.000
_cell.length_b   1.000
_cell.length_c   1.000
_cell.angle_alpha   90.00
_cell.angle_beta   90.00
_cell.angle_gamma   90.00
#
_symmetry.space_group_name_H-M   'P 1'
#
loop_
_entity.id
_entity.type
_entity.pdbx_description
1 polymer ?
#
loop_
_entity_poly.entity_id
_entity_poly.type
_entity_poly.pdbx_seq_one_letter_code
_entity_poly.pdbx_strand_id
1 'polypeptide(L)'
;MPKGSHLVNLGITGERLHDALTEELPIALSTSPGLITVWLVANDFVDGVSYDAYIHDLNTLLGQLHTNSHASLVMANLPDLTRLPAFANLTSTQKAQMLVQIKRWNTGIATSAAHYSVRLVDLFNHG
;
A
#
# COMPACT_ATOMS: atom_id res chain seq x y z
N MET A 1 7.13 16.42 -11.82
CA MET A 1 7.69 16.80 -10.51
C MET A 1 8.38 18.15 -10.64
N PRO A 2 8.54 18.92 -9.54
CA PRO A 2 9.30 20.17 -9.58
C PRO A 2 10.68 19.99 -10.23
N LYS A 3 11.19 21.04 -10.86
CA LYS A 3 12.54 21.02 -11.45
C LYS A 3 13.57 20.73 -10.34
N GLY A 4 14.45 19.76 -10.56
CA GLY A 4 15.43 19.31 -9.57
C GLY A 4 14.98 18.14 -8.68
N SER A 5 13.78 17.60 -8.87
CA SER A 5 13.40 16.33 -8.22
C SER A 5 14.12 15.14 -8.84
N HIS A 6 14.59 14.23 -7.99
CA HIS A 6 15.13 12.92 -8.38
C HIS A 6 14.16 11.83 -7.92
N LEU A 7 13.92 10.84 -8.78
CA LEU A 7 13.10 9.67 -8.46
C LEU A 7 14.01 8.47 -8.25
N VAL A 8 13.79 7.76 -7.14
CA VAL A 8 14.35 6.42 -6.90
C VAL A 8 13.15 5.47 -6.86
N ASN A 9 13.10 4.53 -7.80
CA ASN A 9 12.08 3.49 -7.79
C ASN A 9 12.63 2.27 -7.03
N LEU A 10 11.97 1.90 -5.94
CA LEU A 10 12.32 0.74 -5.13
C LEU A 10 11.39 -0.45 -5.38
N GLY A 11 10.25 -0.24 -6.04
CA GLY A 11 9.21 -1.25 -6.16
C GLY A 11 9.68 -2.48 -6.93
N ILE A 12 9.52 -3.64 -6.30
CA ILE A 12 9.82 -4.94 -6.91
C ILE A 12 8.52 -5.57 -7.41
N THR A 13 8.56 -6.15 -8.60
CA THR A 13 7.38 -6.74 -9.23
C THR A 13 6.88 -7.94 -8.43
N GLY A 14 5.60 -7.93 -8.07
CA GLY A 14 4.95 -9.04 -7.35
C GLY A 14 5.28 -9.11 -5.86
N GLU A 15 6.04 -8.15 -5.33
CA GLU A 15 6.46 -8.14 -3.94
C GLU A 15 5.29 -7.94 -2.98
N ARG A 16 5.37 -8.62 -1.83
CA ARG A 16 4.45 -8.47 -0.71
C ARG A 16 5.03 -7.52 0.31
N LEU A 17 4.16 -6.90 1.10
CA LEU A 17 4.57 -5.94 2.10
C LEU A 17 5.57 -6.51 3.12
N HIS A 18 5.47 -7.80 3.45
CA HIS A 18 6.41 -8.47 4.34
C HIS A 18 7.86 -8.41 3.85
N ASP A 19 8.07 -8.71 2.57
CA ASP A 19 9.40 -8.76 1.96
C ASP A 19 9.99 -7.34 1.84
N ALA A 20 9.14 -6.36 1.49
CA ALA A 20 9.50 -4.96 1.38
C ALA A 20 10.04 -4.34 2.69
N LEU A 21 9.70 -4.92 3.86
CA LEU A 21 10.29 -4.52 5.14
C LEU A 21 11.80 -4.76 5.19
N THR A 22 12.28 -5.76 4.44
CA THR A 22 13.70 -6.16 4.42
C THR A 22 14.42 -5.74 3.13
N GLU A 23 13.69 -5.58 2.03
CA GLU A 23 14.27 -5.25 0.72
C GLU A 23 14.20 -3.75 0.40
N GLU A 24 12.99 -3.17 0.37
CA GLU A 24 12.79 -1.77 -0.01
C GLU A 24 13.06 -0.79 1.14
N LEU A 25 12.55 -1.08 2.34
CA LEU A 25 12.53 -0.15 3.47
C LEU A 25 13.92 0.31 3.93
N PRO A 26 14.94 -0.56 4.09
CA PRO A 26 16.28 -0.11 4.45
C PRO A 26 16.88 0.86 3.42
N ILE A 27 16.62 0.62 2.14
CA ILE A 27 17.09 1.47 1.04
C ILE A 27 16.36 2.82 1.11
N ALA A 28 15.02 2.81 1.25
CA ALA A 28 14.23 4.03 1.36
C ALA A 28 14.76 4.96 2.48
N LEU A 29 15.04 4.41 3.66
CA LEU A 29 15.60 5.15 4.78
C LEU A 29 17.01 5.68 4.52
N SER A 30 17.86 4.91 3.84
CA SER A 30 19.25 5.31 3.53
C SER A 30 19.35 6.50 2.57
N THR A 31 18.32 6.74 1.74
CA THR A 31 18.34 7.79 0.71
C THR A 31 17.94 9.18 1.22
N SER A 32 17.51 9.30 2.49
CA SER A 32 17.04 10.57 3.08
C SER A 32 16.07 11.37 2.18
N PRO A 33 14.97 10.75 1.71
CA PRO A 33 14.08 11.38 0.73
C PRO A 33 13.25 12.51 1.34
N GLY A 34 12.81 13.47 0.51
CA GLY A 34 11.82 14.48 0.91
C GLY A 34 10.36 14.00 0.82
N LEU A 35 10.10 12.97 0.01
CA LEU A 35 8.78 12.38 -0.24
C LEU A 35 8.94 10.87 -0.43
N ILE A 36 8.07 10.10 0.24
CA ILE A 36 7.94 8.66 0.04
C ILE A 36 6.51 8.37 -0.38
N THR A 37 6.35 7.61 -1.45
CA THR A 37 5.06 7.11 -1.93
C THR A 37 5.00 5.60 -1.76
N VAL A 38 3.97 5.09 -1.08
CA VAL A 38 3.80 3.66 -0.80
C VAL A 38 2.55 3.12 -1.50
N TRP A 39 2.71 2.03 -2.25
CA TRP A 39 1.58 1.24 -2.77
C TRP A 39 1.92 -0.25 -2.77
N LEU A 40 1.82 -0.85 -1.58
CA LEU A 40 2.11 -2.25 -1.30
C LEU A 40 0.85 -2.86 -0.67
N VAL A 41 -0.08 -3.35 -1.49
CA VAL A 41 -1.35 -3.92 -1.00
C VAL A 41 -1.99 -4.89 -1.98
N ALA A 42 -1.86 -4.64 -3.28
CA ALA A 42 -2.53 -5.46 -4.30
C ALA A 42 -2.05 -6.91 -4.30
N ASN A 43 -0.73 -7.14 -4.23
CA ASN A 43 -0.17 -8.49 -4.23
C ASN A 43 -0.57 -9.26 -2.97
N ASP A 44 -0.41 -8.66 -1.78
CA ASP A 44 -0.86 -9.26 -0.52
C ASP A 44 -2.34 -9.68 -0.57
N PHE A 45 -3.21 -8.81 -1.08
CA PHE A 45 -4.63 -9.11 -1.20
C PHE A 45 -4.91 -10.27 -2.19
N VAL A 46 -4.27 -10.24 -3.36
CA VAL A 46 -4.48 -11.24 -4.42
C VAL A 46 -3.91 -12.61 -4.03
N ASP A 47 -2.78 -12.62 -3.34
CA ASP A 47 -2.10 -13.82 -2.89
C ASP A 47 -2.71 -14.43 -1.61
N GLY A 48 -3.71 -13.76 -1.02
CA GLY A 48 -4.43 -14.27 0.14
C GLY A 48 -3.68 -14.12 1.46
N VAL A 49 -2.80 -13.12 1.58
CA VAL A 49 -2.25 -12.71 2.88
C VAL A 49 -3.41 -12.35 3.82
N SER A 50 -3.34 -12.77 5.08
CA SER A 50 -4.41 -12.48 6.02
C SER A 50 -4.47 -10.98 6.31
N TYR A 51 -5.68 -10.45 6.53
CA TYR A 51 -5.86 -9.03 6.87
C TYR A 51 -5.00 -8.62 8.08
N ASP A 52 -4.93 -9.45 9.11
CA ASP A 52 -4.19 -9.12 10.33
C ASP A 52 -2.67 -9.12 10.08
N ALA A 53 -2.15 -10.03 9.27
CA ALA A 53 -0.73 -10.04 8.89
C ALA A 53 -0.38 -8.80 8.06
N TYR A 54 -1.18 -8.48 7.06
CA TYR A 54 -0.99 -7.29 6.24
C TYR A 54 -1.01 -6.00 7.09
N ILE A 55 -1.98 -5.84 7.99
CA ILE A 55 -2.07 -4.65 8.86
C ILE A 55 -0.90 -4.58 9.85
N HIS A 56 -0.41 -5.73 10.34
CA HIS A 56 0.78 -5.78 11.19
C HIS A 56 2.01 -5.26 10.44
N ASP A 57 2.26 -5.76 9.23
CA ASP A 57 3.41 -5.35 8.42
C ASP A 57 3.28 -3.90 7.96
N LEU A 58 2.07 -3.44 7.65
CA LEU A 58 1.78 -2.04 7.33
C LEU A 58 2.13 -1.10 8.47
N ASN A 59 1.74 -1.45 9.69
CA ASN A 59 2.08 -0.64 10.87
C ASN A 59 3.58 -0.69 11.15
N THR A 60 4.25 -1.81 10.88
CA THR A 60 5.71 -1.90 10.99
C THR A 60 6.40 -0.98 9.98
N LEU A 61 6.01 -1.04 8.70
CA LEU A 61 6.54 -0.17 7.65
C LEU A 61 6.33 1.31 8.01
N LEU A 62 5.09 1.69 8.30
CA LEU A 62 4.74 3.08 8.58
C LEU A 62 5.38 3.59 9.87
N GLY A 63 5.48 2.77 10.91
CA GLY A 63 6.18 3.11 12.14
C GLY A 63 7.67 3.38 11.89
N GLN A 64 8.34 2.51 11.14
CA GLN A 64 9.75 2.71 10.81
C GLN A 64 9.98 3.96 9.96
N LEU A 65 9.15 4.19 8.94
CA LEU A 65 9.22 5.40 8.12
C LEU A 65 8.97 6.67 8.96
N HIS A 66 7.96 6.65 9.83
CA HIS A 66 7.61 7.78 10.68
C HIS A 66 8.70 8.11 11.71
N THR A 67 9.35 7.10 12.29
CA THR A 67 10.41 7.30 13.29
C THR A 67 11.76 7.65 12.66
N ASN A 68 12.10 7.08 11.51
CA ASN A 68 13.46 7.14 10.96
C ASN A 68 13.59 8.01 9.70
N SER A 69 12.53 8.73 9.32
CA SER A 69 12.55 9.66 8.19
C SER A 69 11.84 10.97 8.51
N HIS A 70 12.22 12.03 7.80
CA HIS A 70 11.52 13.32 7.79
C HIS A 70 10.73 13.54 6.50
N ALA A 71 10.63 12.51 5.65
CA ALA A 71 9.91 12.59 4.39
C ALA A 71 8.41 12.82 4.62
N SER A 72 7.79 13.55 3.69
CA SER A 72 6.33 13.50 3.56
C SER A 72 5.92 12.12 3.10
N LEU A 73 4.94 11.49 3.76
CA LEU A 73 4.44 10.17 3.42
C LEU A 73 3.12 10.27 2.67
N VAL A 74 3.06 9.61 1.51
CA VAL A 74 1.85 9.44 0.71
C VAL A 74 1.65 7.94 0.48
N MET A 75 0.43 7.45 0.62
CA MET A 75 0.10 6.05 0.41
C MET A 75 -1.19 5.93 -0.40
N ALA A 76 -1.32 4.88 -1.20
CA ALA A 76 -2.57 4.55 -1.88
C ALA A 76 -3.23 3.30 -1.29
N ASN A 77 -4.56 3.27 -1.28
CA ASN A 77 -5.35 2.11 -0.86
C ASN A 77 -5.59 1.13 -2.04
N LEU A 78 -6.35 0.06 -1.81
CA LEU A 78 -6.78 -0.84 -2.89
C LEU A 78 -7.78 -0.13 -3.80
N PRO A 79 -7.59 -0.17 -5.13
CA PRO A 79 -8.67 0.13 -6.06
C PRO A 79 -9.77 -0.96 -5.99
N ASP A 80 -10.90 -0.71 -6.66
CA ASP A 80 -11.88 -1.77 -6.90
C ASP A 80 -11.32 -2.80 -7.91
N LEU A 81 -10.64 -3.82 -7.39
CA LEU A 81 -10.04 -4.88 -8.19
C LEU A 81 -11.09 -5.68 -9.00
N THR A 82 -12.37 -5.66 -8.62
CA THR A 82 -13.42 -6.40 -9.34
C THR A 82 -13.64 -5.88 -10.77
N ARG A 83 -13.14 -4.67 -11.06
CA ARG A 83 -13.17 -4.00 -12.36
C ARG A 83 -12.00 -4.40 -13.27
N LEU A 84 -10.99 -5.09 -12.77
CA LEU A 84 -9.81 -5.45 -13.55
C LEU A 84 -10.07 -6.72 -14.41
N PRO A 85 -9.48 -6.81 -15.62
CA PRO A 85 -9.63 -7.98 -16.50
C PRO A 85 -9.22 -9.31 -15.84
N ALA A 86 -8.23 -9.28 -14.94
CA ALA A 86 -7.77 -10.46 -14.21
C ALA A 86 -8.89 -11.17 -13.41
N PHE A 87 -9.95 -10.43 -13.04
CA PHE A 87 -11.08 -10.94 -12.26
C PHE A 87 -12.38 -11.01 -13.08
N ALA A 88 -12.29 -10.99 -14.41
CA ALA A 88 -13.45 -11.01 -15.30
C ALA A 88 -14.33 -12.27 -15.13
N ASN A 89 -13.72 -13.42 -14.82
CA ASN A 89 -14.40 -14.70 -14.68
C ASN A 89 -15.08 -14.92 -13.30
N LEU A 90 -14.95 -13.97 -12.37
CA LEU A 90 -15.64 -14.07 -11.08
C LEU A 90 -17.15 -13.89 -11.27
N THR A 91 -17.92 -14.74 -10.60
CA THR A 91 -19.37 -14.59 -10.46
C THR A 91 -19.71 -13.31 -9.69
N SER A 92 -20.95 -12.81 -9.84
CA SER A 92 -21.43 -11.64 -9.10
C SER A 92 -21.29 -11.80 -7.58
N THR A 93 -21.53 -13.00 -7.04
CA THR A 93 -21.36 -13.29 -5.61
C THR A 93 -19.90 -13.21 -5.19
N GLN A 94 -18.97 -13.75 -5.98
CA GLN A 94 -17.53 -13.65 -5.70
C GLN A 94 -17.05 -12.20 -5.77
N LYS A 95 -17.49 -11.42 -6.76
CA LYS A 95 -17.18 -9.98 -6.83
C LYS A 95 -17.71 -9.21 -5.63
N ALA A 96 -18.94 -9.49 -5.20
CA ALA A 96 -19.51 -8.87 -4.01
C ALA A 96 -18.71 -9.21 -2.74
N GLN A 97 -18.29 -10.47 -2.57
CA GLN A 97 -17.44 -10.90 -1.46
C GLN A 97 -16.06 -10.21 -1.49
N MET A 98 -15.43 -10.15 -2.66
CA MET A 98 -14.17 -9.45 -2.86
C MET A 98 -14.28 -7.97 -2.50
N LEU A 99 -15.36 -7.31 -2.94
CA LEU A 99 -15.61 -5.90 -2.65
C LEU A 99 -15.77 -5.62 -1.15
N VAL A 100 -16.41 -6.54 -0.40
CA VAL A 100 -16.50 -6.45 1.06
C VAL A 100 -15.11 -6.53 1.69
N GLN A 101 -14.25 -7.43 1.23
CA GLN A 101 -12.87 -7.55 1.75
C GLN A 101 -12.02 -6.33 1.39
N ILE A 102 -12.10 -5.83 0.15
CA ILE A 102 -11.40 -4.61 -0.28
C ILE A 102 -11.78 -3.43 0.63
N LYS A 103 -13.09 -3.26 0.91
CA LYS A 103 -13.56 -2.20 1.80
C LYS A 103 -13.02 -2.36 3.22
N ARG A 104 -13.01 -3.59 3.77
CA ARG A 104 -12.41 -3.88 5.09
C ARG A 104 -10.94 -3.49 5.12
N TRP A 105 -10.17 -3.88 4.11
CA TRP A 105 -8.75 -3.54 4.00
C TRP A 105 -8.54 -2.04 3.89
N ASN A 106 -9.31 -1.35 3.05
CA ASN A 106 -9.23 0.09 2.88
C ASN A 106 -9.58 0.86 4.17
N THR A 107 -10.50 0.36 4.99
CA THR A 107 -10.74 0.91 6.33
C THR A 107 -9.51 0.78 7.23
N GLY A 108 -8.89 -0.40 7.28
CA GLY A 108 -7.66 -0.61 8.07
C GLY A 108 -6.50 0.27 7.59
N ILE A 109 -6.29 0.37 6.28
CA ILE A 109 -5.29 1.25 5.66
C ILE A 109 -5.53 2.70 6.03
N ALA A 110 -6.78 3.17 5.97
CA ALA A 110 -7.11 4.54 6.38
C ALA A 110 -6.86 4.80 7.87
N THR A 111 -7.13 3.82 8.73
CA THR A 111 -6.80 3.90 10.16
C THR A 111 -5.29 4.00 10.40
N SER A 112 -4.48 3.14 9.76
CA SER A 112 -3.02 3.20 9.87
C SER A 112 -2.46 4.51 9.29
N ALA A 113 -2.97 4.95 8.14
CA ALA A 113 -2.55 6.21 7.52
C ALA A 113 -2.81 7.40 8.45
N ALA A 114 -3.99 7.47 9.07
CA ALA A 114 -4.32 8.52 10.04
C ALA A 114 -3.40 8.47 11.27
N HIS A 115 -3.12 7.27 11.80
CA HIS A 115 -2.25 7.10 12.97
C HIS A 115 -0.82 7.63 12.72
N TYR A 116 -0.25 7.36 11.54
CA TYR A 116 1.11 7.77 11.18
C TYR A 116 1.20 9.09 10.39
N SER A 117 0.09 9.83 10.29
CA SER A 117 0.00 11.10 9.53
C SER A 117 0.39 10.98 8.05
N VAL A 118 0.06 9.84 7.43
CA VAL A 118 0.28 9.57 6.01
C VAL A 118 -0.89 10.13 5.20
N ARG A 119 -0.58 10.85 4.10
CA ARG A 119 -1.62 11.30 3.17
C ARG A 119 -2.11 10.12 2.33
N LEU A 120 -3.36 9.75 2.51
CA LEU A 120 -3.98 8.67 1.73
C LEU A 120 -4.53 9.17 0.39
N VAL A 121 -4.20 8.45 -0.68
CA VAL A 121 -4.79 8.57 -2.01
C VAL A 121 -5.83 7.46 -2.16
N ASP A 122 -7.07 7.86 -2.40
CA ASP A 122 -8.20 6.94 -2.51
C ASP A 122 -8.38 6.44 -3.96
N LEU A 123 -7.73 5.33 -4.29
CA LEU A 123 -7.86 4.66 -5.58
C LEU A 123 -9.17 3.87 -5.69
N PHE A 124 -9.83 3.55 -4.58
CA PHE A 124 -11.10 2.85 -4.62
C PHE A 124 -12.19 3.67 -5.30
N ASN A 125 -12.28 4.96 -4.95
CA ASN A 125 -13.30 5.87 -5.50
C ASN A 125 -12.83 6.65 -6.74
N HIS A 126 -11.53 6.71 -7.01
CA HIS A 126 -10.96 7.55 -8.07
C HIS A 126 -10.07 6.82 -9.09
N GLY A 127 -9.94 5.49 -8.97
CA GLY A 127 -9.18 4.63 -9.89
C GLY A 127 -10.00 3.95 -10.99
#